data_AF-A0A9W8GM25-F1
#
_entry.id   AF-A0A9W8GM25-F1
#
_cell.length_a   1.000
_cell.length_b   1.000
_cell.length_c   1.000
_cell.angle_alpha   90.00
_cell.angle_beta   90.00
_cell.angle_gamma   90.00
#
_symmetry.space_group_name_H-M   'P 1'
#
loop_
_entity.id
_entity.type
_entity.pdbx_description
1 polymer ?
#
loop_
_entity_poly.entity_id
_entity_poly.type
_entity_poly.pdbx_seq_one_letter_code
_entity_poly.pdbx_strand_id
1 'polypeptide(L)'
;MVFDGEYVENVRDKMVGVVLQRVVDAINSCDYDALSQLMTPPMAKIYKLALANMKAQGYTLRIELQDIAPSTLEAVVMYLGLPESFDTTIPVALRHQKYEYWLNDSLLMSEKRRSSSGGSASSGLPPTATLLSALDAENWKSVQYRFNVPANVSISLRNRGKVVDSDSGTMEIPLALNTPFYEGMLKLHDAVHNKDKAAHLEPFRWHVSDLFNIAECNEHEHIRQHLQKAK
;
A
#
# COMPACT_ATOMS: atom_id res chain seq x y z
N MET A 1 -19.16 -1.11 7.78
CA MET A 1 -18.04 -0.93 6.83
C MET A 1 -17.64 0.54 6.93
N VAL A 2 -16.34 0.87 6.98
CA VAL A 2 -15.88 2.24 7.31
C VAL A 2 -16.25 3.25 6.22
N PHE A 3 -16.39 2.79 4.97
CA PHE A 3 -16.89 3.56 3.84
C PHE A 3 -18.24 2.99 3.39
N ASP A 4 -19.09 3.84 2.83
CA ASP A 4 -20.30 3.36 2.18
C ASP A 4 -19.95 2.56 0.89
N GLY A 5 -20.82 1.61 0.51
CA GLY A 5 -20.56 0.76 -0.65
C GLY A 5 -20.49 1.55 -1.96
N GLU A 6 -21.25 2.65 -2.06
CA GLU A 6 -21.29 3.53 -3.23
C GLU A 6 -19.98 4.30 -3.42
N TYR A 7 -19.27 4.64 -2.34
CA TYR A 7 -17.98 5.30 -2.35
C TYR A 7 -16.92 4.34 -2.86
N VAL A 8 -16.89 3.11 -2.35
CA VAL A 8 -15.94 2.09 -2.81
C VAL A 8 -16.16 1.76 -4.28
N GLU A 9 -17.42 1.68 -4.73
CA GLU A 9 -17.75 1.52 -6.16
C GLU A 9 -17.33 2.74 -6.99
N ASN A 10 -17.58 3.96 -6.53
CA ASN A 10 -17.14 5.17 -7.22
C ASN A 10 -15.62 5.25 -7.34
N VAL A 11 -14.90 4.89 -6.28
CA VAL A 11 -13.42 4.78 -6.27
C VAL A 11 -12.97 3.77 -7.32
N ARG A 12 -13.54 2.57 -7.29
CA ARG A 12 -13.25 1.46 -8.21
C ARG A 12 -13.48 1.83 -9.68
N ASP A 13 -14.63 2.45 -9.97
CA ASP A 13 -15.10 2.66 -11.34
C ASP A 13 -14.57 3.97 -11.96
N LYS A 14 -14.27 4.99 -11.14
CA LYS A 14 -13.90 6.33 -11.66
C LYS A 14 -12.47 6.74 -11.38
N MET A 15 -11.85 6.26 -10.29
CA MET A 15 -10.53 6.75 -9.86
C MET A 15 -9.40 5.81 -10.23
N VAL A 16 -9.61 4.50 -10.15
CA VAL A 16 -8.56 3.49 -10.36
C VAL A 16 -7.84 3.65 -11.70
N GLY A 17 -8.59 3.73 -12.81
CA GLY A 17 -7.99 3.90 -14.14
C GLY A 17 -7.22 5.23 -14.27
N VAL A 18 -7.72 6.30 -13.66
CA VAL A 18 -7.07 7.62 -13.67
C VAL A 18 -5.74 7.60 -12.91
N VAL A 19 -5.72 6.98 -11.72
CA VAL A 19 -4.51 6.85 -10.90
C VAL A 19 -3.46 6.01 -11.61
N LEU A 20 -3.88 4.87 -12.17
CA LEU A 20 -2.99 3.98 -12.90
C LEU A 20 -2.37 4.68 -14.14
N GLN A 21 -3.19 5.41 -14.91
CA GLN A 21 -2.68 6.19 -16.05
C GLN A 21 -1.69 7.27 -15.59
N ARG A 22 -1.99 7.99 -14.49
CA ARG A 22 -1.09 9.01 -13.94
C ARG A 22 0.27 8.43 -13.53
N VAL A 23 0.29 7.20 -13.02
CA VAL A 23 1.54 6.50 -12.67
C VAL A 23 2.34 6.19 -13.92
N VAL A 24 1.69 5.66 -14.96
CA VAL A 24 2.36 5.37 -16.24
C VAL A 24 2.89 6.64 -16.90
N ASP A 25 2.12 7.73 -16.87
CA ASP A 25 2.57 9.03 -17.39
C ASP A 25 3.79 9.55 -16.60
N ALA A 26 3.80 9.38 -15.27
CA ALA A 26 4.94 9.76 -14.43
C ALA A 26 6.19 8.91 -14.74
N ILE A 27 6.04 7.60 -14.97
CA ILE A 27 7.15 6.74 -15.38
C ILE A 27 7.70 7.17 -16.75
N ASN A 28 6.81 7.35 -17.73
CA ASN A 28 7.17 7.72 -19.11
C ASN A 28 7.87 9.08 -19.20
N SER A 29 7.49 10.02 -18.34
CA SER A 29 8.04 11.38 -18.30
C SER A 29 9.23 11.55 -17.33
N CYS A 30 9.60 10.50 -16.58
CA CYS A 30 10.53 10.57 -15.46
C CYS A 30 10.13 11.61 -14.38
N ASP A 31 8.83 11.77 -14.11
CA ASP A 31 8.32 12.66 -13.06
C ASP A 31 8.52 12.02 -11.67
N TYR A 32 9.68 12.27 -11.08
CA TYR A 32 10.06 11.71 -9.79
C TYR A 32 9.18 12.21 -8.63
N ASP A 33 8.59 13.40 -8.74
CA ASP A 33 7.75 13.96 -7.68
C ASP A 33 6.39 13.27 -7.67
N ALA A 34 5.77 13.11 -8.85
CA ALA A 34 4.55 12.32 -8.99
C ALA A 34 4.74 10.87 -8.53
N LEU A 35 5.87 10.21 -8.89
CA LEU A 35 6.17 8.86 -8.42
C LEU A 35 6.29 8.77 -6.89
N SER A 36 6.80 9.82 -6.23
CA SER A 36 6.89 9.85 -4.76
C SER A 36 5.53 9.97 -4.08
N GLN A 37 4.57 10.58 -4.76
CA GLN A 37 3.21 10.76 -4.25
C GLN A 37 2.34 9.52 -4.48
N LEU A 38 2.59 8.79 -5.56
CA LEU A 38 1.74 7.69 -6.04
C LEU A 38 2.27 6.29 -5.71
N MET A 39 3.46 6.19 -5.11
CA MET A 39 4.07 4.92 -4.70
C MET A 39 4.48 4.94 -3.24
N THR A 40 4.74 3.77 -2.67
CA THR A 40 5.39 3.70 -1.36
C THR A 40 6.84 4.20 -1.46
N PRO A 41 7.42 4.77 -0.37
CA PRO A 41 8.78 5.32 -0.43
C PRO A 41 9.86 4.33 -0.91
N PRO A 42 9.86 3.05 -0.49
CA PRO A 42 10.80 2.06 -1.04
C PRO A 42 10.65 1.87 -2.54
N MET A 43 9.41 1.78 -3.04
CA MET A 43 9.11 1.58 -4.45
C MET A 43 9.48 2.82 -5.29
N ALA A 44 9.12 4.01 -4.82
CA ALA A 44 9.52 5.26 -5.45
C ALA A 44 11.04 5.35 -5.59
N LYS A 45 11.80 4.95 -4.56
CA LYS A 45 13.27 4.92 -4.60
C LYS A 45 13.80 3.96 -5.69
N ILE A 46 13.24 2.76 -5.80
CA ILE A 46 13.63 1.77 -6.82
C ILE A 46 13.36 2.32 -8.22
N TYR A 47 12.15 2.82 -8.47
CA TYR A 47 11.76 3.36 -9.78
C TYR A 47 12.60 4.57 -10.17
N LYS A 48 12.81 5.52 -9.25
CA LYS A 48 13.69 6.68 -9.50
C LYS A 48 15.10 6.26 -9.89
N LEU A 49 15.68 5.29 -9.17
CA LEU A 49 17.02 4.80 -9.46
C LEU A 49 17.07 4.11 -10.84
N ALA A 50 16.11 3.24 -11.13
CA ALA A 50 16.03 2.53 -12.40
C ALA A 50 15.89 3.49 -13.59
N LEU A 51 14.97 4.46 -13.50
CA LEU A 51 14.75 5.47 -14.55
C LEU A 51 15.96 6.39 -14.73
N ALA A 52 16.59 6.83 -13.64
CA ALA A 52 17.81 7.62 -13.71
C ALA A 52 18.96 6.85 -14.39
N ASN A 53 19.14 5.57 -14.07
CA ASN A 53 20.15 4.72 -14.69
C ASN A 53 19.89 4.48 -16.18
N MET A 54 18.64 4.21 -16.57
CA MET A 54 18.25 4.07 -17.98
C MET A 54 18.56 5.36 -18.76
N LYS A 55 18.15 6.51 -18.20
CA LYS A 55 18.40 7.82 -18.82
C LYS A 55 19.90 8.11 -18.96
N ALA A 56 20.71 7.81 -17.95
CA ALA A 56 22.16 8.00 -17.99
C ALA A 56 22.83 7.16 -19.10
N GLN A 57 22.26 6.00 -19.44
CA GLN A 57 22.72 5.11 -20.50
C GLN A 57 22.13 5.46 -21.88
N GLY A 58 21.30 6.50 -21.98
CA GLY A 58 20.64 6.92 -23.21
C GLY A 58 19.38 6.12 -23.58
N TYR A 59 18.88 5.30 -22.64
CA TYR A 59 17.64 4.57 -22.78
C TYR A 59 16.44 5.38 -22.28
N THR A 60 15.28 5.15 -22.88
CA THR A 60 13.99 5.61 -22.40
C THR A 60 12.99 4.47 -22.39
N LEU A 61 12.25 4.36 -21.30
CA LEU A 61 11.14 3.41 -21.17
C LEU A 61 9.85 4.08 -21.64
N ARG A 62 9.01 3.35 -22.36
CA ARG A 62 7.65 3.79 -22.70
C ARG A 62 6.69 2.66 -22.42
N ILE A 63 5.76 2.92 -21.51
CA ILE A 63 4.68 2.05 -21.09
C ILE A 63 3.38 2.62 -21.66
N GLU A 64 2.54 1.77 -22.21
CA GLU A 64 1.20 2.09 -22.68
C GLU A 64 0.21 1.14 -22.02
N LEU A 65 -0.88 1.69 -21.51
CA LEU A 65 -2.00 0.94 -20.97
C LEU A 65 -3.15 0.97 -21.98
N GLN A 66 -3.71 -0.20 -22.24
CA GLN A 66 -4.85 -0.40 -23.11
C GLN A 66 -5.86 -1.27 -22.37
N ASP A 67 -7.14 -1.14 -22.72
CA ASP A 67 -8.23 -1.98 -22.20
C ASP A 67 -8.20 -2.17 -20.67
N ILE A 68 -8.09 -1.07 -19.92
CA ILE A 68 -8.16 -1.11 -18.46
C ILE A 68 -9.56 -1.62 -18.08
N ALA A 69 -9.64 -2.88 -17.64
CA ALA A 69 -10.87 -3.54 -17.27
C ALA A 69 -11.36 -3.02 -15.90
N PRO A 70 -12.66 -3.24 -15.56
CA PRO A 70 -13.15 -2.97 -14.22
C PRO A 70 -12.30 -3.67 -13.18
N SER A 71 -11.84 -2.91 -12.19
CA SER A 71 -11.02 -3.45 -11.11
C SER A 71 -11.83 -4.29 -10.14
N THR A 72 -11.20 -5.27 -9.50
CA THR A 72 -11.83 -6.10 -8.46
C THR A 72 -11.28 -5.69 -7.09
N LEU A 73 -12.16 -5.51 -6.10
CA LEU A 73 -11.74 -5.32 -4.71
C LEU A 73 -11.31 -6.67 -4.14
N GLU A 74 -10.02 -6.83 -3.87
CA GLU A 74 -9.45 -8.06 -3.32
C GLU A 74 -9.61 -8.13 -1.81
N ALA A 75 -9.28 -7.03 -1.12
CA ALA A 75 -9.26 -7.00 0.33
C ALA A 75 -9.51 -5.59 0.87
N VAL A 76 -10.11 -5.56 2.06
CA VAL A 76 -10.11 -4.39 2.93
C VAL A 76 -9.33 -4.77 4.17
N VAL A 77 -8.24 -4.05 4.45
CA VAL A 77 -7.36 -4.31 5.59
C VAL A 77 -7.42 -3.13 6.54
N MET A 78 -7.73 -3.39 7.80
CA MET A 78 -7.71 -2.41 8.88
C MET A 78 -6.39 -2.55 9.65
N TYR A 79 -5.65 -1.46 9.73
CA TYR A 79 -4.42 -1.34 10.51
C TYR A 79 -4.75 -0.73 11.87
N LEU A 80 -4.39 -1.42 12.95
CA LEU A 80 -4.59 -0.97 14.33
C LEU A 80 -3.23 -0.88 15.04
N GLY A 81 -2.86 0.31 15.49
CA GLY A 81 -1.61 0.55 16.21
C GLY A 81 -0.90 1.82 15.76
N LEU A 82 0.22 2.15 16.43
CA LEU A 82 0.94 3.40 16.20
C LEU A 82 1.38 3.55 14.73
N PRO A 83 1.27 4.75 14.11
CA PRO A 83 1.60 4.94 12.70
C PRO A 83 3.02 4.47 12.33
N GLU A 84 3.99 4.70 13.21
CA GLU A 84 5.39 4.27 13.08
C GLU A 84 5.59 2.74 12.94
N SER A 85 4.62 1.93 13.39
CA SER A 85 4.67 0.47 13.21
C SER A 85 4.28 0.02 11.80
N PHE A 86 3.66 0.90 11.01
CA PHE A 86 3.24 0.63 9.62
C PHE A 86 3.95 1.53 8.62
N ASP A 87 4.90 2.34 9.07
CA ASP A 87 5.68 3.23 8.22
C ASP A 87 6.68 2.41 7.38
N THR A 88 6.41 2.32 6.08
CA THR A 88 7.23 1.59 5.11
C THR A 88 8.59 2.25 4.84
N THR A 89 8.82 3.49 5.32
CA THR A 89 10.16 4.09 5.34
C THR A 89 11.07 3.44 6.38
N ILE A 90 10.50 2.82 7.42
CA ILE A 90 11.23 2.12 8.47
C ILE A 90 11.39 0.64 8.06
N PRO A 91 12.62 0.12 7.96
CA PRO A 91 12.86 -1.29 7.64
C PRO A 91 12.06 -2.24 8.54
N VAL A 92 11.47 -3.27 7.93
CA VAL A 92 10.58 -4.23 8.62
C VAL A 92 11.26 -4.86 9.84
N ALA A 93 12.56 -5.19 9.74
CA ALA A 93 13.33 -5.75 10.84
C ALA A 93 13.41 -4.81 12.06
N LEU A 94 13.56 -3.50 11.83
CA LEU A 94 13.59 -2.50 12.91
C LEU A 94 12.21 -2.29 13.52
N ARG A 95 11.15 -2.34 12.70
CA ARG A 95 9.78 -2.32 13.19
C ARG A 95 9.47 -3.57 14.03
N HIS A 96 9.87 -4.75 13.59
CA HIS A 96 9.69 -6.01 14.34
C HIS A 96 10.50 -6.07 15.65
N GLN A 97 11.59 -5.31 15.78
CA GLN A 97 12.30 -5.18 17.05
C GLN A 97 11.52 -4.35 18.09
N LYS A 98 10.72 -3.38 17.64
CA LYS A 98 9.98 -2.44 18.50
C LYS A 98 8.53 -2.83 18.73
N TYR A 99 7.90 -3.49 17.76
CA TYR A 99 6.48 -3.85 17.79
C TYR A 99 6.29 -5.35 17.64
N GLU A 100 5.22 -5.84 18.25
CA GLU A 100 4.65 -7.16 18.01
C GLU A 100 3.45 -6.98 17.09
N TYR A 101 3.23 -7.95 16.18
CA TYR A 101 2.19 -7.89 15.16
C TYR A 101 1.26 -9.09 15.26
N TRP A 102 -0.03 -8.85 15.04
CA TRP A 102 -1.05 -9.88 14.94
C TRP A 102 -1.87 -9.65 13.67
N LEU A 103 -2.14 -10.73 12.94
CA LEU A 103 -2.94 -10.69 11.72
C LEU A 103 -4.16 -11.59 11.89
N ASN A 104 -5.33 -11.05 11.58
CA ASN A 104 -6.59 -11.79 11.48
C ASN A 104 -7.34 -11.36 10.22
N ASP A 105 -7.21 -12.13 9.13
CA ASP A 105 -7.80 -11.91 7.81
C ASP A 105 -7.72 -10.47 7.29
N SER A 106 -8.66 -9.62 7.70
CA SER A 106 -8.81 -8.21 7.33
C SER A 106 -8.28 -7.23 8.38
N LEU A 107 -7.60 -7.70 9.41
CA LEU A 107 -7.11 -6.89 10.53
C LEU A 107 -5.62 -7.14 10.76
N LEU A 108 -4.80 -6.11 10.62
CA LEU A 108 -3.40 -6.12 11.02
C LEU A 108 -3.21 -5.21 12.22
N MET A 109 -2.77 -5.77 13.34
CA MET A 109 -2.61 -5.07 14.60
C MET A 109 -1.15 -5.03 15.01
N SER A 110 -0.73 -3.95 15.64
CA SER A 110 0.60 -3.82 16.24
C SER A 110 0.52 -3.23 17.66
N GLU A 111 1.39 -3.71 18.54
CA GLU A 111 1.58 -3.16 19.90
C GLU A 111 3.08 -3.01 20.14
N LYS A 112 3.47 -1.96 20.87
CA LYS A 112 4.87 -1.77 21.25
C LYS A 112 5.29 -2.90 22.20
N ARG A 113 6.39 -3.58 21.87
CA ARG A 113 6.95 -4.63 22.73
C ARG A 113 7.27 -4.05 24.09
N ARG A 114 6.74 -4.66 25.15
CA ARG A 114 7.09 -4.30 26.52
C ARG A 114 8.49 -4.85 26.80
N SER A 115 9.36 -4.02 27.36
CA SER A 115 10.74 -4.36 27.73
C SER A 115 10.77 -5.27 28.96
N SER A 116 10.12 -6.43 28.89
CA SER A 116 10.22 -7.51 29.86
C SER A 116 10.95 -8.69 29.22
N SER A 117 12.11 -8.99 29.78
CA SER A 117 12.97 -10.13 29.52
C SER A 117 12.21 -11.45 29.38
N GLY A 118 12.40 -12.14 28.24
CA GLY A 118 12.33 -13.61 28.19
C GLY A 118 11.00 -14.27 27.79
N GLY A 119 10.04 -13.56 27.21
CA GLY A 119 8.77 -14.16 26.77
C GLY A 119 8.80 -14.58 25.29
N SER A 120 8.56 -15.86 25.03
CA SER A 120 8.33 -16.44 23.70
C SER A 120 7.31 -15.62 22.90
N ALA A 121 7.60 -15.35 21.62
CA ALA A 121 6.63 -14.76 20.69
C ALA A 121 5.45 -15.72 20.55
N SER A 122 4.38 -15.49 21.32
CA SER A 122 3.23 -16.41 21.35
C SER A 122 2.37 -16.18 20.11
N SER A 123 2.26 -17.22 19.28
CA SER A 123 1.47 -17.34 18.05
C SER A 123 -0.05 -17.28 18.20
N GLY A 124 -0.54 -16.76 19.31
CA GLY A 124 -1.97 -16.69 19.59
C GLY A 124 -2.63 -15.50 18.92
N LEU A 125 -3.96 -15.58 18.79
CA LEU A 125 -4.79 -14.37 18.80
C LEU A 125 -4.32 -13.52 20.00
N PRO A 126 -4.23 -12.19 19.84
CA PRO A 126 -3.82 -11.35 20.96
C PRO A 126 -4.76 -11.63 22.15
N PRO A 127 -4.27 -11.55 23.39
CA PRO A 127 -5.12 -11.70 24.58
C PRO A 127 -6.40 -10.88 24.39
N THR A 128 -7.56 -11.40 24.81
CA THR A 128 -8.84 -10.73 24.56
C THR A 128 -8.85 -9.29 25.05
N ALA A 129 -8.11 -8.99 26.13
CA ALA A 129 -7.86 -7.65 26.64
C ALA A 129 -7.07 -6.75 25.67
N THR A 130 -6.05 -7.28 24.98
CA THR A 130 -5.29 -6.58 23.92
C THR A 130 -6.16 -6.33 22.70
N LEU A 131 -7.02 -7.28 22.32
CA LEU A 131 -7.95 -7.11 21.19
C LEU A 131 -9.03 -6.04 21.51
N LEU A 132 -9.55 -6.04 22.74
CA LEU A 132 -10.47 -5.00 23.23
C LEU A 132 -9.78 -3.64 23.36
N SER A 133 -8.53 -3.61 23.83
CA SER A 133 -7.70 -2.40 23.88
C SER A 133 -7.40 -1.86 22.47
N ALA A 134 -7.07 -2.69 21.49
CA ALA A 134 -6.83 -2.27 20.11
C ALA A 134 -8.10 -1.73 19.43
N LEU A 135 -9.27 -2.25 19.81
CA LEU A 135 -10.56 -1.74 19.40
C LEU A 135 -10.98 -0.46 20.15
N ASP A 136 -10.28 -0.11 21.23
CA ASP A 136 -10.55 1.08 22.05
C ASP A 136 -10.47 2.38 21.23
N ALA A 137 -11.13 3.41 21.74
CA ALA A 137 -11.33 4.70 21.09
C ALA A 137 -10.05 5.52 20.93
N GLU A 138 -8.99 5.18 21.65
CA GLU A 138 -7.72 5.94 21.66
C GLU A 138 -6.63 5.34 20.75
N ASN A 139 -6.86 4.15 20.18
CA ASN A 139 -5.88 3.54 19.29
C ASN A 139 -5.90 4.13 17.89
N TRP A 140 -4.71 4.20 17.28
CA TRP A 140 -4.51 4.70 15.92
C TRP A 140 -4.98 3.68 14.88
N LYS A 141 -5.73 4.13 13.86
CA LYS A 141 -6.42 3.28 12.89
C LYS A 141 -6.24 3.81 11.48
N SER A 142 -5.98 2.92 10.53
CA SER A 142 -5.97 3.21 9.10
C SER A 142 -6.69 2.08 8.35
N VAL A 143 -7.25 2.38 7.19
CA VAL A 143 -7.88 1.40 6.31
C VAL A 143 -7.21 1.43 4.95
N GLN A 144 -6.92 0.24 4.43
CA GLN A 144 -6.42 0.02 3.08
C GLN A 144 -7.45 -0.76 2.26
N TYR A 145 -7.74 -0.26 1.07
CA TYR A 145 -8.49 -0.97 0.05
C TYR A 145 -7.51 -1.48 -1.00
N ARG A 146 -7.53 -2.78 -1.28
CA ARG A 146 -6.71 -3.40 -2.32
C ARG A 146 -7.57 -3.74 -3.52
N PHE A 147 -7.17 -3.21 -4.65
CA PHE A 147 -7.78 -3.45 -5.95
C PHE A 147 -6.80 -4.21 -6.82
N ASN A 148 -7.33 -5.09 -7.64
CA ASN A 148 -6.60 -5.70 -8.72
C ASN A 148 -7.20 -5.25 -10.04
N VAL A 149 -6.35 -4.76 -10.93
CA VAL A 149 -6.74 -4.08 -12.16
C VAL A 149 -6.19 -4.85 -13.34
N PRO A 150 -7.03 -5.63 -14.04
CA PRO A 150 -6.63 -6.24 -15.30
C PRO A 150 -6.47 -5.16 -16.36
N ALA A 151 -5.30 -5.09 -16.98
CA ALA A 151 -5.03 -4.17 -18.09
C ALA A 151 -4.12 -4.83 -19.13
N ASN A 152 -4.29 -4.46 -20.39
CA ASN A 152 -3.31 -4.77 -21.43
C ASN A 152 -2.18 -3.75 -21.33
N VAL A 153 -0.96 -4.24 -21.15
CA VAL A 153 0.24 -3.41 -20.98
C VAL A 153 1.17 -3.66 -22.15
N SER A 154 1.66 -2.59 -22.76
CA SER A 154 2.73 -2.62 -23.75
C SER A 154 3.91 -1.82 -23.24
N ILE A 155 5.08 -2.42 -23.18
CA ILE A 155 6.33 -1.82 -22.71
C ILE A 155 7.32 -1.81 -23.86
N SER A 156 7.96 -0.67 -24.11
CA SER A 156 9.04 -0.55 -25.08
C SER A 156 10.24 0.16 -24.47
N LEU A 157 11.41 -0.44 -24.62
CA LEU A 157 12.68 0.18 -24.32
C LEU A 157 13.22 0.81 -25.60
N ARG A 158 13.60 2.08 -25.53
CA ARG A 158 14.12 2.84 -26.66
C ARG A 158 15.53 3.33 -26.36
N ASN A 159 16.39 3.31 -27.36
CA ASN A 159 17.72 3.93 -27.30
C ASN A 159 17.85 4.91 -28.47
N ARG A 160 18.11 6.19 -28.18
CA ARG A 160 18.21 7.26 -29.20
C ARG A 160 17.03 7.26 -30.21
N GLY A 161 15.82 7.04 -29.70
CA GLY A 161 14.58 7.05 -30.48
C GLY A 161 14.22 5.76 -31.22
N LYS A 162 15.10 4.75 -31.23
CA LYS A 162 14.81 3.42 -31.79
C LYS A 162 14.34 2.46 -30.70
N VAL A 163 13.30 1.69 -30.97
CA VAL A 163 12.89 0.58 -30.10
C VAL A 163 13.96 -0.50 -30.18
N VAL A 164 14.52 -0.87 -29.03
CA VAL A 164 15.55 -1.92 -28.91
C VAL A 164 14.99 -3.19 -28.31
N ASP A 165 13.91 -3.07 -27.53
CA ASP A 165 13.18 -4.18 -26.94
C ASP A 165 11.74 -3.76 -26.70
N SER A 166 10.81 -4.71 -26.77
CA SER A 166 9.40 -4.46 -26.49
C SER A 166 8.69 -5.75 -26.10
N ASP A 167 7.79 -5.63 -25.14
CA ASP A 167 6.93 -6.71 -24.70
C ASP A 167 5.51 -6.19 -24.50
N SER A 168 4.52 -7.08 -24.65
CA SER A 168 3.12 -6.74 -24.47
C SER A 168 2.32 -7.94 -23.98
N GLY A 169 1.39 -7.70 -23.08
CA GLY A 169 0.51 -8.74 -22.57
C GLY A 169 -0.56 -8.20 -21.62
N THR A 170 -1.43 -9.10 -21.18
CA THR A 170 -2.39 -8.79 -20.13
C THR A 170 -1.75 -8.99 -18.77
N MET A 171 -1.92 -8.01 -17.88
CA MET A 171 -1.38 -8.04 -16.52
C MET A 171 -2.46 -7.64 -15.52
N GLU A 172 -2.42 -8.29 -14.36
CA GLU A 172 -3.14 -7.89 -13.15
C GLU A 172 -2.26 -6.92 -12.35
N ILE A 173 -2.69 -5.66 -12.25
CA ILE A 173 -1.93 -4.58 -11.61
C ILE A 173 -2.56 -4.27 -10.24
N PRO A 174 -1.86 -4.53 -9.13
CA PRO A 174 -2.39 -4.25 -7.80
C PRO A 174 -2.26 -2.77 -7.42
N LEU A 175 -3.34 -2.23 -6.88
CA LEU A 175 -3.46 -0.86 -6.42
C LEU A 175 -4.03 -0.82 -5.01
N ALA A 176 -3.47 0.05 -4.16
CA ALA A 176 -3.92 0.27 -2.81
C ALA A 176 -4.39 1.72 -2.62
N LEU A 177 -5.51 1.90 -1.93
CA LEU A 177 -5.96 3.19 -1.42
C LEU A 177 -5.88 3.15 0.10
N ASN A 178 -5.05 4.01 0.68
CA ASN A 178 -4.84 4.11 2.12
C ASN A 178 -5.47 5.38 2.67
N THR A 179 -6.16 5.24 3.79
CA THR A 179 -6.45 6.39 4.65
C THR A 179 -5.20 6.75 5.46
N PRO A 180 -5.03 8.03 5.87
CA PRO A 180 -4.13 8.37 6.97
C PRO A 180 -4.43 7.53 8.21
N PHE A 181 -3.50 7.58 9.15
CA PHE A 181 -3.76 7.08 10.50
C PHE A 181 -4.53 8.13 11.30
N TYR A 182 -5.66 7.71 11.86
CA TYR A 182 -6.51 8.52 12.73
C TYR A 182 -6.48 7.95 14.14
N GLU A 183 -6.40 8.83 15.14
CA GLU A 183 -6.54 8.46 16.54
C GLU A 183 -8.03 8.21 16.85
N GLY A 184 -8.42 6.93 16.88
CA GLY A 184 -9.79 6.49 17.17
C GLY A 184 -10.71 6.31 15.96
N MET A 185 -11.77 5.51 16.16
CA MET A 185 -12.76 5.21 15.11
C MET A 185 -13.63 6.42 14.75
N LEU A 186 -13.90 7.31 15.70
CA LEU A 186 -14.74 8.49 15.46
C LEU A 186 -14.07 9.44 14.46
N LYS A 187 -12.77 9.74 14.64
CA LYS A 187 -12.02 10.59 13.70
C LYS A 187 -11.93 9.97 12.31
N LEU A 188 -11.72 8.66 12.24
CA LEU A 188 -11.72 7.92 10.97
C LEU A 188 -13.10 7.98 10.28
N HIS A 189 -14.18 7.70 11.02
CA HIS A 189 -15.54 7.75 10.52
C HIS A 189 -15.91 9.16 10.03
N ASP A 190 -15.59 10.18 10.83
CA ASP A 190 -15.86 11.57 10.47
C ASP A 190 -15.07 12.01 9.24
N ALA A 191 -13.80 11.61 9.10
CA ALA A 191 -13.02 11.91 7.91
C ALA A 191 -13.61 11.29 6.64
N VAL A 192 -14.10 10.05 6.75
CA VAL A 192 -14.72 9.32 5.64
C VAL A 192 -16.09 9.89 5.26
N HIS A 193 -16.94 10.19 6.23
CA HIS A 193 -18.32 10.63 5.96
C HIS A 193 -18.45 12.14 5.71
N ASN A 194 -17.61 12.98 6.29
CA ASN A 194 -17.71 14.44 6.18
C ASN A 194 -16.88 15.05 5.03
N LYS A 195 -16.41 14.23 4.08
CA LYS A 195 -15.70 14.66 2.86
C LYS A 195 -14.56 15.65 3.14
N ASP A 196 -13.73 15.34 4.14
CA ASP A 196 -12.41 15.98 4.34
C ASP A 196 -12.43 17.52 4.50
N LYS A 197 -13.56 18.13 4.94
CA LYS A 197 -13.64 19.60 5.13
C LYS A 197 -13.21 20.09 6.51
N ALA A 198 -13.17 19.22 7.52
CA ALA A 198 -12.99 19.61 8.92
C ALA A 198 -11.69 19.09 9.56
N ALA A 199 -10.97 18.22 8.88
CA ALA A 199 -9.71 17.69 9.37
C ALA A 199 -8.56 18.38 8.64
N HIS A 200 -7.70 19.09 9.35
CA HIS A 200 -6.37 19.49 8.86
C HIS A 200 -5.44 18.26 8.71
N LEU A 201 -5.99 17.11 8.31
CA LEU A 201 -5.31 15.83 8.18
C LEU A 201 -4.96 15.61 6.70
N GLU A 202 -3.92 14.83 6.45
CA GLU A 202 -3.46 14.57 5.09
C GLU A 202 -4.59 13.91 4.26
N PRO A 203 -4.71 14.23 2.96
CA PRO A 203 -5.73 13.59 2.12
C PRO A 203 -5.46 12.09 1.96
N PHE A 204 -6.50 11.31 1.61
CA PHE A 204 -6.33 9.91 1.26
C PHE A 204 -5.25 9.74 0.19
N ARG A 205 -4.39 8.73 0.38
CA ARG A 205 -3.24 8.49 -0.47
C ARG A 205 -3.44 7.23 -1.30
N TRP A 206 -3.39 7.42 -2.61
CA TRP A 206 -3.28 6.34 -3.55
C TRP A 206 -1.84 5.86 -3.61
N HIS A 207 -1.67 4.56 -3.52
CA HIS A 207 -0.39 3.91 -3.73
C HIS A 207 -0.59 2.79 -4.73
N VAL A 208 0.13 2.82 -5.85
CA VAL A 208 0.29 1.59 -6.65
C VAL A 208 1.10 0.65 -5.82
N SER A 209 0.45 -0.40 -5.31
CA SER A 209 1.07 -1.37 -4.43
C SER A 209 1.85 -2.41 -5.21
N ASP A 210 1.66 -2.55 -6.53
CA ASP A 210 2.53 -3.45 -7.29
C ASP A 210 2.76 -3.07 -8.75
N LEU A 211 4.05 -2.98 -9.01
CA LEU A 211 4.68 -3.84 -10.01
C LEU A 211 5.84 -4.66 -9.39
N PHE A 212 6.40 -4.25 -8.24
CA PHE A 212 7.45 -4.99 -7.49
C PHE A 212 7.54 -4.55 -6.01
N ASN A 213 6.45 -4.33 -5.26
CA ASN A 213 6.59 -4.12 -3.79
C ASN A 213 6.76 -5.47 -3.08
N ILE A 214 7.85 -6.15 -3.44
CA ILE A 214 8.36 -7.35 -2.79
C ILE A 214 8.45 -7.11 -1.27
N ALA A 215 8.66 -5.87 -0.79
CA ALA A 215 8.72 -5.60 0.64
C ALA A 215 7.36 -5.71 1.36
N GLU A 216 6.27 -5.15 0.83
CA GLU A 216 4.93 -5.29 1.43
C GLU A 216 4.37 -6.71 1.23
N CYS A 217 4.60 -7.31 0.07
CA CYS A 217 4.20 -8.70 -0.18
C CYS A 217 4.98 -9.66 0.74
N ASN A 218 6.31 -9.53 0.79
CA ASN A 218 7.13 -10.29 1.74
C ASN A 218 6.81 -9.94 3.19
N GLU A 219 6.38 -8.73 3.53
CA GLU A 219 6.00 -8.39 4.90
C GLU A 219 4.74 -9.15 5.31
N HIS A 220 3.68 -9.15 4.47
CA HIS A 220 2.50 -9.97 4.75
C HIS A 220 2.82 -11.47 4.76
N GLU A 221 3.62 -11.96 3.82
CA GLU A 221 4.06 -13.36 3.81
C GLU A 221 4.94 -13.70 5.00
N HIS A 222 5.87 -12.84 5.41
CA HIS A 222 6.77 -13.05 6.53
C HIS A 222 6.02 -13.01 7.85
N ILE A 223 5.08 -12.07 8.02
CA ILE A 223 4.14 -12.05 9.17
C ILE A 223 3.33 -13.35 9.17
N ARG A 224 2.72 -13.75 8.04
CA ARG A 224 1.95 -14.99 7.92
C ARG A 224 2.79 -16.23 8.23
N GLN A 225 4.03 -16.32 7.73
CA GLN A 225 4.95 -17.42 7.98
C GLN A 225 5.44 -17.46 9.43
N HIS A 226 5.75 -16.32 10.05
CA HIS A 226 6.09 -16.25 11.48
C HIS A 226 4.93 -16.73 12.35
N LEU A 227 3.69 -16.36 12.01
CA LEU A 227 2.50 -16.80 12.72
C LEU A 227 2.21 -18.30 12.52
N GLN A 228 2.52 -18.85 11.34
CA GLN A 228 2.35 -20.29 11.06
C GLN A 228 3.41 -21.17 11.74
N LYS A 229 4.67 -20.72 11.82
CA LYS A 229 5.79 -21.49 12.41
C LYS A 229 5.76 -21.61 13.94
N ALA A 230 4.91 -20.83 14.59
CA ALA A 230 4.80 -20.81 16.04
C ALA A 230 3.54 -21.55 16.56
N LYS A 231 2.82 -22.26 15.68
CA LYS A 231 1.82 -23.29 16.02
C LYS A 231 2.49 -24.66 16.12
#